data_AF-A0A7S1Z9M6-F1
#
_entry.id   AF-A0A7S1Z9M6-F1
#
_cell.length_a   1.000
_cell.length_b   1.000
_cell.length_c   1.000
_cell.angle_alpha   90.00
_cell.angle_beta   90.00
_cell.angle_gamma   90.00
#
_symmetry.space_group_name_H-M   'P 1'
#
loop_
_entity.id
_entity.type
_entity.pdbx_description
1 polymer ?
#
loop_
_entity_poly.entity_id
_entity_poly.type
_entity_poly.pdbx_seq_one_letter_code
_entity_poly.pdbx_strand_id
1 'polypeptide(L)'
;MEYDRGPTSMRPPGGPLSVATVREVPAGCAICLDSFNTGDRVCWSSNHHCPHAYHEECIVGWLVALGRRRKREEVEGGGDVSSDLEKDMTDFPMLCPCCRQDFVARAPEA
;
A
#
# COMPACT_ATOMS: atom_id res chain seq x y z
N MET A 1 -63.74 -9.86 -12.26
CA MET A 1 -62.76 -9.43 -11.24
C MET A 1 -61.58 -8.86 -11.99
N GLU A 2 -61.62 -7.55 -12.19
CA GLU A 2 -60.51 -6.77 -12.72
C GLU A 2 -59.44 -6.65 -11.64
N TYR A 3 -58.18 -6.90 -11.99
CA TYR A 3 -57.04 -6.43 -11.24
C TYR A 3 -56.13 -5.69 -12.21
N ASP A 4 -56.34 -4.38 -12.23
CA ASP A 4 -55.44 -3.36 -12.77
C ASP A 4 -54.20 -3.24 -11.86
N ARG A 5 -53.00 -3.06 -12.45
CA ARG A 5 -51.69 -2.61 -11.89
C ARG A 5 -50.57 -3.21 -12.75
N GLY A 6 -49.72 -2.53 -13.51
CA GLY A 6 -49.35 -1.13 -13.73
C GLY A 6 -48.08 -1.15 -14.63
N PRO A 7 -47.55 -0.01 -15.11
CA PRO A 7 -46.47 0.00 -16.10
C PRO A 7 -45.13 -0.46 -15.50
N THR A 8 -44.43 -1.38 -16.18
CA THR A 8 -43.05 -1.75 -15.87
C THR A 8 -42.13 -0.55 -16.15
N SER A 9 -41.94 0.30 -15.15
CA SER A 9 -40.88 1.31 -15.12
C SER A 9 -39.54 0.61 -14.97
N MET A 10 -38.94 0.23 -16.10
CA MET A 10 -37.57 -0.24 -16.13
C MET A 10 -36.61 0.95 -16.21
N ARG A 11 -36.10 1.38 -15.06
CA ARG A 11 -34.77 2.01 -14.98
C ARG A 11 -34.02 1.40 -13.80
N PRO A 12 -32.96 0.59 -14.04
CA PRO A 12 -31.87 0.53 -13.11
C PRO A 12 -31.05 1.83 -13.20
N PRO A 13 -30.57 2.31 -12.05
CA PRO A 13 -29.95 3.62 -11.89
C PRO A 13 -28.58 3.66 -12.55
N GLY A 14 -28.20 4.85 -13.01
CA GLY A 14 -26.78 5.18 -13.17
C GLY A 14 -26.12 4.90 -11.83
N GLY A 15 -25.26 3.88 -11.80
CA GLY A 15 -24.45 3.57 -10.63
C GLY A 15 -23.64 4.81 -10.27
N PRO A 16 -23.48 5.14 -8.97
CA PRO A 16 -22.64 6.26 -8.60
C PRO A 16 -21.24 6.01 -9.15
N LEU A 17 -20.79 6.93 -9.99
CA LEU A 17 -19.37 7.06 -10.34
C LEU A 17 -18.60 7.05 -9.03
N SER A 18 -17.60 6.17 -8.94
CA SER A 18 -16.78 5.91 -7.76
C SER A 18 -16.48 7.22 -7.02
N VAL A 19 -17.16 7.41 -5.88
CA VAL A 19 -16.84 8.51 -4.97
C VAL A 19 -15.39 8.32 -4.56
N ALA A 20 -14.53 9.26 -4.93
CA ALA A 20 -13.16 9.31 -4.43
C ALA A 20 -13.23 9.34 -2.90
N THR A 21 -12.81 8.26 -2.26
CA THR A 21 -12.83 8.19 -0.80
C THR A 21 -11.77 9.14 -0.27
N VAL A 22 -12.20 10.29 0.22
CA VAL A 22 -11.32 11.22 0.95
C VAL A 22 -11.01 10.57 2.28
N ARG A 23 -9.73 10.56 2.65
CA ARG A 23 -9.27 10.04 3.94
C ARG A 23 -8.40 11.07 4.62
N GLU A 24 -8.57 11.20 5.94
CA GLU A 24 -7.77 12.08 6.77
C GLU A 24 -6.44 11.40 7.10
N VAL A 25 -5.35 12.14 6.92
CA VAL A 25 -3.98 11.67 7.11
C VAL A 25 -3.25 12.74 7.93
N PRO A 26 -2.43 12.37 8.94
CA PRO A 26 -1.62 13.32 9.68
C PRO A 26 -0.71 14.11 8.73
N ALA A 27 -0.46 15.38 9.06
CA ALA A 27 0.36 16.27 8.24
C ALA A 27 1.87 15.96 8.25
N GLY A 28 2.28 14.82 8.81
CA GLY A 28 3.68 14.46 8.96
C GLY A 28 3.98 12.99 8.73
N CYS A 29 5.23 12.73 8.35
CA CYS A 29 5.77 11.41 8.09
C CYS A 29 5.94 10.62 9.39
N ALA A 30 5.36 9.41 9.45
CA ALA A 30 5.45 8.58 10.65
C ALA A 30 6.84 7.95 10.90
N ILE A 31 7.83 8.17 10.01
CA ILE A 31 9.22 7.71 10.17
C ILE A 31 10.12 8.84 10.68
N CYS A 32 10.18 9.98 9.98
CA CYS A 32 11.05 11.10 10.39
C CYS A 32 10.36 12.11 11.30
N LEU A 33 9.04 12.01 11.50
CA LEU A 33 8.21 12.91 12.30
C LEU A 33 8.18 14.36 11.80
N ASP A 34 8.62 14.59 10.56
CA ASP A 34 8.62 15.90 9.90
C ASP A 34 7.37 16.10 9.03
N SER A 35 7.08 17.36 8.70
CA SER A 35 5.90 17.74 7.90
C SER A 35 6.12 17.46 6.42
N PHE A 36 5.03 17.21 5.69
CA PHE A 36 5.08 17.11 4.23
C PHE A 36 5.13 18.50 3.58
N ASN A 37 6.02 18.67 2.61
CA ASN A 37 6.14 19.86 1.79
C ASN A 37 5.55 19.64 0.39
N THR A 38 5.14 20.73 -0.25
CA THR A 38 4.70 20.70 -1.64
C THR A 38 5.82 20.21 -2.54
N GLY A 39 5.57 19.11 -3.25
CA GLY A 39 6.56 18.46 -4.11
C GLY A 39 7.12 17.16 -3.52
N ASP A 40 6.88 16.90 -2.22
CA ASP A 40 7.28 15.64 -1.61
C ASP A 40 6.46 14.48 -2.17
N ARG A 41 7.16 13.37 -2.40
CA ARG A 41 6.52 12.11 -2.77
C ARG A 41 6.16 11.37 -1.51
N VAL A 42 4.88 11.09 -1.35
CA VAL A 42 4.34 10.44 -0.15
C VAL A 42 3.72 9.10 -0.51
N CYS A 43 3.92 8.13 0.38
CA CYS A 43 3.37 6.79 0.26
C CYS A 43 2.47 6.49 1.45
N TRP A 44 1.46 5.64 1.23
CA TRP A 44 0.54 5.24 2.28
C TRP A 44 0.03 3.81 2.11
N SER A 45 -0.39 3.22 3.23
CA SER A 45 -0.94 1.87 3.22
C SER A 45 -2.24 1.80 2.43
N SER A 46 -2.46 0.66 1.77
CA SER A 46 -3.74 0.25 1.18
C SER A 46 -4.86 0.14 2.20
N ASN A 47 -4.54 -0.01 3.49
CA ASN A 47 -5.52 -0.03 4.55
C ASN A 47 -6.09 1.39 4.80
N HIS A 48 -7.37 1.58 4.48
CA HIS A 48 -8.09 2.84 4.70
C HIS A 48 -8.24 3.22 6.19
N HIS A 49 -8.15 2.26 7.10
CA HIS A 49 -8.15 2.52 8.55
C HIS A 49 -6.75 2.84 9.10
N CYS A 50 -5.71 2.78 8.25
CA CYS A 50 -4.35 3.11 8.60
C CYS A 50 -4.03 4.50 8.03
N PRO A 51 -4.13 5.57 8.85
CA PRO A 51 -3.90 6.93 8.37
C PRO A 51 -2.41 7.26 8.24
N HIS A 52 -1.51 6.27 8.30
CA HIS A 52 -0.08 6.52 8.27
C HIS A 52 0.42 6.84 6.85
N ALA A 53 1.18 7.92 6.76
CA ALA A 53 1.87 8.36 5.56
C ALA A 53 3.37 8.53 5.84
N TYR A 54 4.15 8.40 4.78
CA TYR A 54 5.61 8.44 4.83
C TYR A 54 6.15 9.18 3.61
N HIS A 55 7.27 9.87 3.74
CA HIS A 55 8.06 10.24 2.57
C HIS A 55 8.54 8.98 1.87
N GLU A 56 8.53 8.99 0.53
CA GLU A 56 9.03 7.88 -0.29
C GLU A 56 10.47 7.50 0.11
N GLU A 57 11.34 8.48 0.30
CA GLU A 57 12.72 8.27 0.75
C GLU A 57 12.80 7.62 2.14
N CYS A 58 11.91 8.02 3.06
CA CYS A 58 11.90 7.53 4.43
C CYS A 58 11.50 6.06 4.47
N ILE A 59 10.44 5.69 3.73
CA ILE A 59 9.98 4.31 3.71
C ILE A 59 10.93 3.39 2.95
N VAL A 60 11.51 3.86 1.84
CA VAL A 60 12.54 3.10 1.10
C VAL A 60 13.77 2.86 1.98
N GLY A 61 14.28 3.92 2.64
CA GLY A 61 15.42 3.79 3.57
C GLY A 61 15.14 2.82 4.72
N TRP A 62 13.93 2.87 5.28
CA TRP A 62 13.49 1.94 6.31
C TRP A 62 13.46 0.48 5.82
N LEU A 63 12.87 0.22 4.66
CA LEU A 63 12.76 -1.13 4.09
C LEU A 63 14.14 -1.71 3.75
N VAL A 64 15.05 -0.91 3.19
CA VAL A 64 16.43 -1.31 2.93
C VAL A 64 17.17 -1.67 4.21
N ALA A 65 16.92 -0.95 5.32
CA ALA A 65 17.51 -1.27 6.61
C ALA A 65 16.97 -2.59 7.19
N LEU A 66 15.71 -2.95 6.92
CA LEU A 66 15.10 -4.20 7.35
C LEU A 66 15.66 -5.43 6.61
N GLY A 67 15.88 -5.33 5.29
CA GLY A 67 16.46 -6.43 4.50
C GLY A 67 17.82 -6.93 5.02
N ARG A 68 18.56 -6.09 5.74
CA ARG A 68 19.87 -6.44 6.34
C ARG A 68 19.77 -7.30 7.61
N ARG A 69 18.57 -7.48 8.20
CA ARG A 69 18.40 -8.22 9.48
C ARG A 69 18.08 -9.71 9.31
N ARG A 70 17.65 -10.17 8.14
CA ARG A 70 17.28 -11.59 7.90
C ARG A 70 18.49 -12.54 7.80
N LYS A 71 19.69 -12.03 7.53
CA LYS A 71 20.88 -12.86 7.27
C LYS A 71 21.60 -13.41 8.52
N ARG A 72 21.09 -13.21 9.73
CA ARG A 72 21.75 -13.66 10.98
C ARG A 72 21.12 -14.91 11.64
N GLU A 73 19.97 -15.38 11.15
CA GLU A 73 19.32 -16.60 11.67
C GLU A 73 19.59 -17.85 10.82
N GLU A 74 20.12 -17.71 9.60
CA GLU A 74 20.38 -18.81 8.66
C GLU A 74 21.86 -19.19 8.57
N VAL A 75 22.62 -19.02 9.67
CA VAL A 75 24.03 -19.44 9.77
C VAL A 75 24.12 -20.73 10.60
N GLU A 76 23.33 -21.76 10.25
CA GLU A 76 23.55 -23.15 10.74
C GLU A 76 23.16 -24.20 9.68
N GLY A 77 23.42 -23.93 8.40
CA GLY A 77 23.16 -24.90 7.32
C GLY A 77 23.89 -24.57 6.04
N GLY A 78 25.16 -24.98 5.93
CA GLY A 78 25.99 -24.75 4.75
C GLY A 78 25.39 -25.37 3.48
N GLY A 79 25.19 -24.55 2.46
CA GLY A 79 24.83 -24.94 1.10
C GLY A 79 25.56 -24.05 0.09
N ASP A 80 26.12 -24.69 -0.94
CA ASP A 80 26.85 -24.13 -2.07
C ASP A 80 26.03 -23.06 -2.82
N VAL A 81 26.55 -21.83 -2.92
CA VAL A 81 25.85 -20.71 -3.56
C VAL A 81 26.24 -20.58 -5.03
N SER A 82 25.50 -21.32 -5.87
CA SER A 82 25.44 -21.07 -7.31
C SER A 82 24.74 -19.73 -7.59
N SER A 83 25.00 -19.16 -8.77
CA SER A 83 24.77 -17.79 -9.27
C SER A 83 23.35 -17.18 -9.24
N ASP A 84 22.44 -17.61 -8.37
CA ASP A 84 21.04 -17.12 -8.21
C ASP A 84 20.87 -16.03 -7.11
N LEU A 85 21.97 -15.41 -6.69
CA LEU A 85 22.05 -14.49 -5.54
C LEU A 85 21.40 -13.10 -5.74
N GLU A 86 21.03 -12.73 -6.97
CA GLU A 86 20.47 -11.41 -7.27
C GLU A 86 18.98 -11.31 -6.93
N LYS A 87 18.29 -12.45 -6.76
CA LYS A 87 16.82 -12.50 -6.58
C LYS A 87 16.36 -12.47 -5.11
N ASP A 88 17.26 -12.74 -4.17
CA ASP A 88 16.93 -12.84 -2.74
C ASP A 88 17.02 -11.49 -2.00
N MET A 89 17.76 -10.53 -2.55
CA MET A 89 18.04 -9.25 -1.88
C MET A 89 16.83 -8.32 -1.77
N THR A 90 15.70 -8.63 -2.41
CA THR A 90 14.46 -7.83 -2.39
C THR A 90 13.21 -8.64 -2.10
N ASP A 91 13.31 -9.94 -1.76
CA ASP A 91 12.19 -10.77 -1.29
C ASP A 91 11.92 -10.49 0.20
N PHE A 92 11.60 -9.23 0.49
CA PHE A 92 11.06 -8.85 1.79
C PHE A 92 9.76 -8.08 1.56
N PRO A 93 8.73 -8.37 2.37
CA PRO A 93 7.42 -7.80 2.13
C PRO A 93 7.49 -6.29 2.44
N MET A 94 7.30 -5.47 1.41
CA MET A 94 7.30 -3.99 1.50
C MET A 94 6.01 -3.50 2.15
N LEU A 95 5.87 -3.76 3.45
CA LEU A 95 4.67 -3.49 4.21
C LEU A 95 4.78 -2.20 5.02
N CYS A 96 3.63 -1.57 5.26
CA CYS A 96 3.50 -0.47 6.19
C CYS A 96 4.02 -0.88 7.59
N PRO A 97 5.00 -0.13 8.16
CA PRO A 97 5.54 -0.42 9.49
C PRO A 97 4.48 -0.46 10.61
N CYS A 98 3.37 0.25 10.43
CA CYS A 98 2.34 0.40 11.44
C CYS A 98 1.24 -0.67 11.36
N CYS A 99 0.88 -1.15 10.17
CA CYS A 99 -0.26 -2.07 10.01
C CYS A 99 0.06 -3.36 9.24
N ARG A 100 1.29 -3.52 8.76
CA ARG A 100 1.76 -4.68 8.00
C ARG A 100 0.95 -5.00 6.74
N GLN A 101 0.32 -3.99 6.14
CA GLN A 101 -0.37 -4.09 4.86
C GLN A 101 0.44 -3.43 3.76
N ASP A 102 0.20 -3.82 2.52
CA ASP A 102 0.84 -3.23 1.35
C ASP A 102 0.59 -1.72 1.23
N PHE A 103 1.37 -1.09 0.37
CA PHE A 103 1.13 0.29 -0.06
C PHE A 103 0.18 0.30 -1.26
N VAL A 104 -0.56 1.39 -1.45
CA VAL A 104 -1.32 1.53 -2.69
C VAL A 104 -0.35 1.61 -3.88
N ALA A 105 -0.56 0.76 -4.88
CA ALA A 105 0.16 0.88 -6.14
C ALA A 105 -0.35 2.09 -6.92
N ARG A 106 0.53 2.76 -7.67
CA ARG A 106 0.08 3.67 -8.72
C ARG A 106 -0.75 2.88 -9.72
N ALA A 107 -1.88 3.43 -10.16
CA ALA A 107 -2.58 2.90 -11.32
C ALA A 107 -1.60 2.91 -12.52
N PRO A 108 -1.57 1.85 -13.35
CA PRO A 108 -0.74 1.86 -14.55
C PRO A 108 -1.18 3.04 -15.44
N GLU A 109 -0.21 3.77 -15.98
CA GLU A 109 -0.48 4.82 -16.98
C GLU A 109 -1.09 4.13 -18.22
N ALA A 110 -2.31 4.55 -18.59
CA ALA A 110 -3.10 4.00 -19.70
C ALA A 110 -2.78 4.68 -21.03
#